data_AF-A0A088EXX7-F1
#
_entry.id   AF-A0A088EXX7-F1
#
_cell.length_a   1.000
_cell.length_b   1.000
_cell.length_c   1.000
_cell.angle_alpha   90.00
_cell.angle_beta   90.00
_cell.angle_gamma   90.00
#
_symmetry.space_group_name_H-M   'P 1'
#
loop_
_entity.id
_entity.type
_entity.pdbx_description
1 polymer ?
#
loop_
_entity_poly.entity_id
_entity_poly.type
_entity_poly.pdbx_seq_one_letter_code
_entity_poly.pdbx_strand_id
1 'polypeptide(L)'
;MKITIEGVTIELTKEQILEIEKGKALQELECKSFERILKHFGFTKMSTKGWLDSDKKCYKHESNGWFAEILDHRTWKCCFMAGRGLPHQKTPPGGYLYESPESIAKVLRDALDKKETL
;
A
#
# COMPACT_ATOMS: atom_id res chain seq x y z
N MET A 1 -11.12 14.63 24.71
CA MET A 1 -10.16 13.59 25.16
C MET A 1 -8.85 14.29 25.48
N LYS A 2 -8.20 13.99 26.61
CA LYS A 2 -6.90 14.58 26.99
C LYS A 2 -5.79 13.59 26.69
N ILE A 3 -4.80 14.02 25.91
CA ILE A 3 -3.61 13.24 25.58
C ILE A 3 -2.39 14.04 26.00
N THR A 4 -1.43 13.36 26.62
CA THR A 4 -0.15 13.95 27.00
C THR A 4 0.92 13.42 26.06
N ILE A 5 1.56 14.30 25.31
CA ILE A 5 2.67 13.96 24.41
C ILE A 5 3.84 14.86 24.84
N GLU A 6 4.98 14.24 25.18
CA GLU A 6 6.21 14.96 25.58
C GLU A 6 6.00 16.02 26.69
N GLY A 7 5.11 15.73 27.65
CA GLY A 7 4.83 16.64 28.77
C GLY A 7 3.84 17.77 28.46
N VAL A 8 3.35 17.89 27.22
CA VAL A 8 2.31 18.84 26.84
C VAL A 8 0.94 18.14 26.89
N THR A 9 0.01 18.70 27.66
CA THR A 9 -1.38 18.22 27.71
C THR A 9 -2.19 18.94 26.63
N ILE A 10 -2.69 18.17 25.67
CA ILE A 10 -3.56 18.68 24.60
C ILE A 10 -4.99 18.22 24.87
N GLU A 11 -5.92 19.16 24.86
CA GLU A 11 -7.35 18.89 24.97
C GLU A 11 -7.98 19.00 23.57
N LEU A 12 -8.38 17.86 23.02
CA LEU A 12 -9.01 17.81 21.70
C LEU A 12 -10.48 18.21 21.79
N THR A 13 -10.92 19.04 20.84
CA THR A 13 -12.34 19.37 20.67
C THR A 13 -13.12 18.16 20.13
N LYS A 14 -14.45 18.19 20.24
CA LYS A 14 -15.31 17.13 19.70
C LYS A 14 -15.17 17.03 18.18
N GLU A 15 -15.04 18.15 17.50
CA GLU A 15 -14.86 18.23 16.05
C GLU A 15 -13.54 17.57 15.62
N GLN A 16 -12.44 17.84 16.33
CA GLN A 16 -11.14 17.22 16.06
C GLN A 16 -11.15 15.70 16.26
N ILE A 17 -11.85 15.22 17.30
CA ILE A 17 -12.02 13.77 17.52
C ILE A 17 -12.78 13.14 16.35
N LEU A 18 -13.84 13.80 15.89
CA LEU A 18 -14.69 13.33 14.81
C LEU A 18 -13.93 13.30 13.47
N GLU A 19 -13.02 14.25 13.23
CA GLU A 19 -12.09 14.22 12.09
C GLU A 19 -11.09 13.06 12.17
N ILE A 20 -10.53 12.78 13.35
CA ILE A 20 -9.63 11.64 13.56
C ILE A 20 -10.35 10.32 13.32
N GLU A 21 -11.58 10.16 13.82
CA GLU A 21 -12.39 8.95 13.62
C GLU A 21 -12.76 8.76 12.15
N LYS A 22 -13.13 9.84 11.45
CA LYS A 22 -13.34 9.80 9.99
C LYS A 22 -12.07 9.41 9.25
N GLY A 23 -10.92 9.95 9.64
CA GLY A 23 -9.62 9.60 9.06
C GLY A 23 -9.29 8.12 9.23
N LYS A 24 -9.48 7.57 10.43
CA LYS A 24 -9.30 6.14 10.72
C LYS A 24 -10.25 5.27 9.90
N ALA A 25 -11.53 5.63 9.85
CA ALA A 25 -12.52 4.88 9.09
C ALA A 25 -12.24 4.90 7.58
N LEU A 26 -11.75 6.02 7.04
CA LEU A 26 -11.30 6.11 5.65
C LEU A 26 -10.10 5.19 5.40
N GLN A 27 -9.13 5.23 6.29
CA GLN A 27 -7.89 4.43 6.20
C GLN A 27 -8.19 2.93 6.27
N GLU A 28 -9.11 2.51 7.14
CA GLU A 28 -9.64 1.14 7.20
C GLU A 28 -10.40 0.75 5.92
N LEU A 29 -11.12 1.70 5.30
CA LEU A 29 -11.83 1.48 4.03
C LEU A 29 -10.89 1.32 2.84
N GLU A 30 -9.78 2.05 2.84
CA GLU A 30 -8.75 2.00 1.80
C GLU A 30 -7.92 0.72 1.89
N CYS A 31 -7.75 0.15 3.09
CA CYS A 31 -6.97 -1.08 3.29
C CYS A 31 -7.73 -2.39 3.02
N LYS A 32 -8.98 -2.35 2.53
CA LYS A 32 -9.82 -3.58 2.41
C LYS A 32 -9.38 -4.59 1.34
N SER A 33 -8.54 -4.20 0.40
CA SER A 33 -8.02 -5.12 -0.62
C SER A 33 -6.72 -4.63 -1.24
N PHE A 34 -5.92 -5.57 -1.75
CA PHE A 34 -4.71 -5.26 -2.50
C PHE A 34 -4.95 -4.27 -3.64
N GLU A 35 -6.03 -4.44 -4.39
CA GLU A 35 -6.35 -3.55 -5.52
C GLU A 35 -6.67 -2.12 -5.06
N ARG A 36 -7.40 -1.95 -3.95
CA ARG A 36 -7.72 -0.62 -3.42
C ARG A 36 -6.47 0.10 -2.92
N ILE A 37 -5.59 -0.62 -2.21
CA ILE A 37 -4.32 -0.04 -1.75
C ILE A 37 -3.45 0.35 -2.94
N LEU A 38 -3.24 -0.53 -3.91
CA LEU A 38 -2.43 -0.20 -5.08
C LEU A 38 -2.97 1.05 -5.78
N LYS A 39 -4.30 1.14 -6.00
CA LYS A 39 -4.92 2.34 -6.58
C LYS A 39 -4.75 3.59 -5.73
N HIS A 40 -4.90 3.47 -4.40
CA HIS A 40 -4.70 4.58 -3.46
C HIS A 40 -3.27 5.13 -3.54
N PHE A 41 -2.27 4.26 -3.65
CA PHE A 41 -0.88 4.65 -3.83
C PHE A 41 -0.51 4.97 -5.29
N GLY A 42 -1.48 5.24 -6.18
CA GLY A 42 -1.22 5.74 -7.53
C GLY A 42 -0.84 4.68 -8.57
N PHE A 43 -0.97 3.39 -8.26
CA PHE A 43 -0.73 2.36 -9.27
C PHE A 43 -1.84 2.33 -10.32
N THR A 44 -1.44 2.13 -11.56
CA THR A 44 -2.32 1.96 -12.72
C THR A 44 -2.38 0.51 -13.15
N LYS A 45 -3.59 0.00 -13.43
CA LYS A 45 -3.76 -1.38 -13.92
C LYS A 45 -3.16 -1.50 -15.32
N MET A 46 -2.33 -2.52 -15.53
CA MET A 46 -1.76 -2.82 -16.83
C MET A 46 -2.76 -3.56 -17.71
N SER A 47 -2.73 -3.29 -19.02
CA SER A 47 -3.43 -4.13 -19.98
C SER A 47 -2.66 -5.44 -20.15
N THR A 48 -3.32 -6.55 -19.83
CA THR A 48 -2.83 -7.92 -19.99
C THR A 48 -3.40 -8.60 -21.24
N LYS A 49 -4.08 -7.83 -22.10
CA LYS A 49 -4.63 -8.34 -23.36
C LYS A 49 -3.48 -8.85 -24.25
N GLY A 50 -3.53 -10.13 -24.60
CA GLY A 50 -2.51 -10.79 -25.42
C GLY A 50 -1.40 -11.47 -24.61
N TRP A 51 -1.46 -11.48 -23.28
CA TRP A 51 -0.59 -12.31 -22.44
C TRP A 51 -1.12 -13.75 -22.41
N LEU A 52 -0.25 -14.69 -22.05
CA LEU A 52 -0.63 -16.11 -21.86
C LEU A 52 -1.78 -16.24 -20.86
N ASP A 53 -1.81 -15.37 -19.87
CA ASP A 53 -2.89 -15.22 -18.90
C ASP A 53 -3.44 -13.79 -18.97
N SER A 54 -4.56 -13.64 -19.68
CA SER A 54 -5.18 -12.34 -19.92
C SER A 54 -5.89 -11.75 -18.71
N ASP A 55 -6.16 -12.56 -17.67
CA ASP A 55 -6.91 -12.13 -16.49
C ASP A 55 -5.99 -11.68 -15.35
N LYS A 56 -4.68 -11.64 -15.59
CA LYS A 56 -3.69 -11.19 -14.62
C LYS A 56 -4.00 -9.79 -14.10
N LYS A 57 -3.88 -9.64 -12.78
CA LYS A 57 -4.07 -8.39 -12.06
C LYS A 57 -2.71 -7.74 -11.82
N CYS A 58 -2.11 -7.24 -12.90
CA CYS A 58 -0.84 -6.52 -12.88
C CYS A 58 -1.06 -5.00 -12.83
N TYR A 59 -0.19 -4.31 -12.10
CA TYR A 59 -0.24 -2.88 -11.87
C TYR A 59 1.17 -2.29 -11.92
N LYS A 60 1.26 -1.02 -12.33
CA LYS A 60 2.52 -0.27 -12.37
C LYS A 60 2.37 1.12 -11.77
N HIS A 61 3.44 1.61 -11.16
CA HIS A 61 3.57 2.98 -10.68
C HIS A 61 4.71 3.68 -11.41
N GLU A 62 4.38 4.45 -12.44
CA GLU A 62 5.37 5.00 -13.39
C GLU A 62 6.44 5.85 -12.72
N SER A 63 6.05 6.81 -11.88
CA SER A 63 7.00 7.76 -11.27
C SER A 63 7.98 7.12 -10.27
N ASN A 64 7.65 5.94 -9.75
CA ASN A 64 8.51 5.22 -8.82
C ASN A 64 9.17 3.98 -9.44
N GLY A 65 8.80 3.63 -10.68
CA GLY A 65 9.24 2.40 -11.32
C GLY A 65 8.85 1.15 -10.52
N TRP A 66 7.66 1.17 -9.90
CA TRP A 66 7.15 0.01 -9.16
C TRP A 66 6.24 -0.84 -10.03
N PHE A 67 6.27 -2.13 -9.76
CA PHE A 67 5.43 -3.15 -10.35
C PHE A 67 4.76 -3.93 -9.22
N ALA A 68 3.50 -4.28 -9.42
CA ALA A 68 2.75 -5.14 -8.51
C ALA A 68 1.90 -6.15 -9.30
N GLU A 69 1.81 -7.38 -8.81
CA GLU A 69 0.94 -8.43 -9.31
C GLU A 69 0.12 -9.00 -8.16
N ILE A 70 -1.21 -9.00 -8.29
CA ILE A 70 -2.10 -9.67 -7.34
C ILE A 70 -2.26 -11.12 -7.79
N LEU A 71 -1.77 -12.04 -6.98
CA LEU A 71 -1.90 -13.48 -7.16
C LEU A 71 -3.12 -13.95 -6.36
N ASP A 72 -4.13 -14.43 -7.07
CA ASP A 72 -5.41 -14.82 -6.50
C ASP A 72 -5.62 -16.33 -6.72
N HIS A 73 -5.11 -17.14 -5.79
CA HIS A 73 -5.35 -18.56 -5.75
C HIS A 73 -6.58 -18.80 -4.85
N ARG A 74 -7.46 -19.75 -5.21
CA ARG A 74 -8.76 -19.96 -4.53
C ARG A 74 -8.69 -20.03 -2.99
N THR A 75 -7.57 -20.49 -2.44
CA THR A 75 -7.32 -20.64 -1.00
C THR A 75 -6.36 -19.60 -0.43
N TRP A 76 -5.70 -18.81 -1.26
CA TRP A 76 -4.66 -17.88 -0.85
C TRP A 76 -4.52 -16.72 -1.82
N LYS A 77 -4.47 -15.52 -1.26
CA LYS A 77 -4.31 -14.29 -2.03
C LYS A 77 -3.11 -13.52 -1.49
N CYS A 78 -2.20 -13.15 -2.38
CA CYS A 78 -1.07 -12.31 -2.04
C CYS A 78 -0.81 -11.28 -3.14
N CYS A 79 0.11 -10.37 -2.88
CA CYS A 79 0.59 -9.43 -3.87
C CYS A 79 2.12 -9.52 -3.96
N PHE A 80 2.62 -9.80 -5.16
CA PHE A 80 4.02 -9.64 -5.46
C PHE A 80 4.30 -8.17 -5.80
N MET A 81 5.37 -7.59 -5.27
CA MET A 81 5.82 -6.26 -5.66
C MET A 81 7.32 -6.20 -5.89
N ALA A 82 7.72 -5.39 -6.86
CA ALA A 82 9.11 -5.13 -7.19
C ALA A 82 9.30 -3.68 -7.65
N GLY A 83 10.50 -3.14 -7.47
CA GLY A 83 10.86 -1.82 -7.97
C GLY A 83 11.77 -1.04 -7.01
N ARG A 84 12.18 0.15 -7.44
CA ARG A 84 13.18 0.97 -6.74
C ARG A 84 12.74 1.35 -5.33
N GLY A 85 13.58 1.11 -4.33
CA GLY A 85 13.31 1.50 -2.93
C GLY A 85 12.36 0.56 -2.18
N LEU A 86 11.79 -0.44 -2.84
CA LEU A 86 11.06 -1.52 -2.19
C LEU A 86 12.03 -2.63 -1.72
N PRO A 87 11.64 -3.43 -0.71
CA PRO A 87 12.39 -4.62 -0.34
C PRO A 87 12.64 -5.54 -1.53
N HIS A 88 13.87 -6.03 -1.67
CA HIS A 88 14.31 -6.86 -2.79
C HIS A 88 14.90 -8.17 -2.27
N GLN A 89 14.47 -9.30 -2.84
CA GLN A 89 15.15 -10.58 -2.64
C GLN A 89 16.36 -10.68 -3.58
N LYS A 90 17.44 -11.34 -3.13
CA LYS A 90 18.66 -11.53 -3.93
C LYS A 90 18.46 -12.47 -5.14
N THR A 91 17.31 -13.13 -5.24
CA THR A 91 17.01 -14.11 -6.28
C THR A 91 15.95 -13.58 -7.25
N PRO A 92 16.06 -13.86 -8.56
CA PRO A 92 15.03 -13.53 -9.54
C PRO A 92 13.65 -14.10 -9.12
N PRO A 93 12.54 -13.35 -9.32
CA PRO A 93 12.41 -12.10 -10.08
C PRO A 93 12.79 -10.83 -9.29
N GLY A 94 13.31 -10.94 -8.07
CA GLY A 94 13.81 -9.78 -7.34
C GLY A 94 12.68 -8.89 -6.81
N GLY A 95 11.68 -9.48 -6.16
CA GLY A 95 10.63 -8.74 -5.46
C GLY A 95 10.25 -9.45 -4.18
N TYR A 96 9.17 -8.99 -3.55
CA TYR A 96 8.69 -9.53 -2.30
C TYR A 96 7.19 -9.85 -2.39
N LEU A 97 6.77 -10.91 -1.70
CA LEU A 97 5.37 -11.31 -1.60
C LEU A 97 4.76 -10.78 -0.29
N TYR A 98 3.60 -10.17 -0.42
CA TYR A 98 2.84 -9.57 0.68
C TYR A 98 1.52 -10.31 0.85
N GLU A 99 1.26 -10.78 2.06
CA GLU A 99 0.09 -11.61 2.36
C GLU A 99 -1.12 -10.81 2.85
N SER A 100 -0.95 -9.51 3.10
CA SER A 100 -2.05 -8.64 3.51
C SER A 100 -1.97 -7.25 2.88
N PRO A 101 -3.11 -6.61 2.59
CA PRO A 101 -3.14 -5.23 2.11
C PRO A 101 -2.35 -4.28 3.04
N GLU A 102 -2.51 -4.40 4.34
CA GLU A 102 -1.86 -3.54 5.35
C GLU A 102 -0.33 -3.61 5.26
N SER A 103 0.22 -4.79 4.98
CA SER A 103 1.66 -4.96 4.79
C SER A 103 2.18 -4.19 3.58
N ILE A 104 1.41 -4.10 2.49
CA ILE A 104 1.73 -3.27 1.33
C ILE A 104 1.65 -1.79 1.68
N ALA A 105 0.57 -1.35 2.32
CA ALA A 105 0.42 0.06 2.69
C ALA A 105 1.53 0.55 3.61
N LYS A 106 2.04 -0.32 4.50
CA LYS A 106 3.21 0.00 5.32
C LYS A 106 4.46 0.19 4.45
N VAL A 107 4.79 -0.79 3.61
CA VAL A 107 6.00 -0.73 2.78
C VAL A 107 5.97 0.44 1.79
N LEU A 108 4.82 0.73 1.19
CA LEU A 108 4.68 1.83 0.26
C LEU A 108 4.86 3.20 0.94
N ARG A 109 4.32 3.39 2.15
CA ARG A 109 4.59 4.60 2.95
C ARG A 109 6.06 4.71 3.31
N ASP A 110 6.65 3.66 3.87
CA ASP A 110 8.07 3.64 4.23
C ASP A 110 8.98 3.96 3.03
N ALA A 111 8.59 3.53 1.83
CA ALA A 111 9.33 3.79 0.59
C ALA A 111 9.16 5.23 0.07
N LEU A 112 8.00 5.86 0.30
CA LEU A 112 7.76 7.27 -0.04
C LEU A 112 8.50 8.19 0.93
N ASP A 113 8.42 7.93 2.24
CA ASP A 113 9.06 8.75 3.28
C ASP A 113 10.59 8.79 3.11
N LYS A 114 11.20 7.65 2.76
CA LYS A 114 12.64 7.55 2.45
C LYS A 114 13.06 8.33 1.20
N LYS A 115 12.13 8.60 0.29
CA LYS A 115 12.39 9.32 -0.95
C LYS A 115 12.38 10.84 -0.75
N GLU A 116 11.60 11.33 0.21
CA GLU A 116 11.55 12.76 0.56
C GLU A 116 12.77 13.20 1.39
N THR A 117 13.53 12.26 1.94
CA THR A 117 14.73 12.52 2.75
C THR A 117 16.05 12.47 1.94
N LEU A 118 15.99 12.25 0.63
CA LEU A 118 17.14 12.20 -0.30
C LEU A 118 17.09 13.36 -1.30
#